data_AF-A0A0S4JG43-F1
#
_entry.id   AF-A0A0S4JG43-F1
#
_cell.length_a   1.000
_cell.length_b   1.000
_cell.length_c   1.000
_cell.angle_alpha   90.00
_cell.angle_beta   90.00
_cell.angle_gamma   90.00
#
_symmetry.space_group_name_H-M   'P 1'
#
loop_
_entity.id
_entity.type
_entity.pdbx_description
1 polymer ?
#
loop_
_entity_poly.entity_id
_entity_poly.type
_entity_poly.pdbx_seq_one_letter_code
_entity_poly.pdbx_strand_id
1 'polypeptide(L)'
;MPAALRYLFLALVVLHYSVVADRTALNCTTITYVNATALISTAGQYDVSCAGFSEWYVWVFGCASNSTDGVVSIRLLNSPTQVRVSDDATLFIHSAAGLNATLAGCSVDITYLTDTAVPSDATFLPVYVSSTSFMGNISVVLLATLYLERAFIAILGNKSGGIESIALRCDQGSSIVCRRAANNSYRICSPSLGTSLIVLAPGCPQIGALSVLLNGTNVTGSMWLGTMSDFTSPSSFSFVFIDNSSPPSVTLAPKHNSIVLTDVLGLMVLPAVLVVRTMVPAFPVLLNAYNMSQGSVEVINCKIVTDPLTGNPIFWFDNVATLQIVLINVSSTGYLINVLLPNTGDVDNISTSGPSSAIRLHIADSSMRFTEQFLSFGAHNLFGGTVLCRNVLSMTAENSVFMLDGAEGTVPELLRFYSYSASLSLPPLLMTVSILFSKCTVNATLNSAQLLNTLSTNQAQPPILDKSSIVFEDSQVYQTYKTYVSYFGTVTPPVPLIQADLNATTIVFSRCNIFVQQVSSPTTPAVALLLSVTNAMITSSLHFINSSIAVAANTTWPLRTFPISVNAMSSSNITFINTTLTNLLALVQLLNTSSPLNHNPIIDVGCSNSWCALVDNRPCAPVA
;
A
#
# COMPACT_ATOMS: atom_id res chain seq x y z
N MET A 1 16.11 2.92 9.48
CA MET A 1 17.33 3.17 8.69
C MET A 1 18.46 3.45 9.66
N PRO A 2 19.61 2.76 9.61
CA PRO A 2 20.72 3.08 10.50
C PRO A 2 21.24 4.49 10.17
N ALA A 3 21.52 5.29 11.20
CA ALA A 3 21.91 6.70 11.07
C ALA A 3 23.07 6.91 10.09
N ALA A 4 23.96 5.93 9.94
CA ALA A 4 25.08 5.95 9.01
C ALA A 4 24.67 6.15 7.53
N LEU A 5 23.54 5.59 7.09
CA LEU A 5 23.08 5.71 5.70
C LEU A 5 22.43 7.09 5.44
N ARG A 6 21.80 7.69 6.46
CA ARG A 6 21.31 9.08 6.41
C ARG A 6 22.47 10.08 6.35
N TYR A 7 23.54 9.84 7.11
CA TYR A 7 24.74 10.67 7.07
C TYR A 7 25.53 10.54 5.77
N LEU A 8 25.54 9.36 5.13
CA LEU A 8 26.18 9.19 3.82
C LEU A 8 25.40 9.94 2.72
N PHE A 9 24.07 9.91 2.75
CA PHE A 9 23.21 10.68 1.84
C PHE A 9 23.35 12.19 2.05
N LEU A 10 23.38 12.67 3.30
CA LEU A 10 23.62 14.08 3.61
C LEU A 10 25.02 14.53 3.22
N ALA A 11 26.05 13.68 3.40
CA ALA A 11 27.41 13.99 2.99
C ALA A 11 27.56 14.08 1.46
N LEU A 12 26.86 13.22 0.70
CA LEU A 12 26.79 13.30 -0.77
C LEU A 12 26.07 14.56 -1.27
N VAL A 13 25.02 14.99 -0.56
CA VAL A 13 24.28 16.23 -0.86
C VAL A 13 25.08 17.49 -0.50
N VAL A 14 25.84 17.47 0.60
CA VAL A 14 26.73 18.58 0.98
C VAL A 14 27.95 18.66 0.06
N LEU A 15 28.48 17.54 -0.42
CA LEU A 15 29.51 17.55 -1.48
C LEU A 15 28.97 18.10 -2.81
N HIS A 16 27.72 17.81 -3.18
CA HIS A 16 27.08 18.37 -4.38
C HIS A 16 26.86 19.89 -4.32
N TYR A 17 26.70 20.46 -3.12
CA TYR A 17 26.57 21.91 -2.93
C TYR A 17 27.90 22.68 -2.93
N SER A 18 29.04 21.98 -2.87
CA SER A 18 30.36 22.60 -2.62
C SER A 18 31.24 22.81 -3.85
N VAL A 19 30.72 22.58 -5.07
CA VAL A 19 31.42 22.93 -6.31
C VAL A 19 30.58 23.96 -7.06
N VAL A 20 30.82 25.24 -6.79
CA VAL A 20 30.34 26.33 -7.65
C VAL A 20 31.20 26.31 -8.91
N ALA A 21 30.87 25.38 -9.81
CA ALA A 21 31.28 25.48 -11.20
C ALA A 21 30.43 26.58 -11.87
N ASP A 22 31.04 27.38 -12.75
CA ASP A 22 30.31 28.37 -13.54
C ASP A 22 29.21 27.66 -14.36
N ARG A 23 27.95 28.06 -14.14
CA ARG A 23 26.81 27.54 -14.90
C ARG A 23 26.80 28.17 -16.28
N THR A 24 26.69 27.33 -17.31
CA THR A 24 26.60 27.79 -18.69
C THR A 24 25.18 28.29 -18.97
N ALA A 25 25.03 29.58 -19.29
CA ALA A 25 23.76 30.15 -19.69
C ALA A 25 23.42 29.78 -21.15
N LEU A 26 22.32 29.06 -21.36
CA LEU A 26 21.78 28.72 -22.67
C LEU A 26 20.52 29.53 -22.94
N ASN A 27 20.65 30.53 -23.82
CA ASN A 27 19.53 31.36 -24.27
C ASN A 27 19.18 31.04 -25.72
N CYS A 28 17.91 30.74 -26.01
CA CYS A 28 17.43 30.59 -27.38
C CYS A 28 17.37 31.98 -28.05
N THR A 29 18.50 32.53 -28.52
CA THR A 29 18.48 33.73 -29.38
C THR A 29 18.40 33.32 -30.85
N THR A 30 17.65 34.10 -31.64
CA THR A 30 17.18 33.85 -33.02
C THR A 30 18.25 33.57 -34.09
N ILE A 31 19.53 33.48 -33.76
CA ILE A 31 20.64 33.49 -34.74
C ILE A 31 21.44 32.17 -34.76
N THR A 32 21.42 31.36 -33.69
CA THR A 32 22.26 30.16 -33.57
C THR A 32 21.50 28.84 -33.40
N TYR A 33 20.20 28.87 -33.10
CA TYR A 33 19.39 27.67 -32.88
C TYR A 33 18.27 27.55 -33.91
N VAL A 34 18.27 26.44 -34.66
CA VAL A 34 17.18 26.09 -35.58
C VAL A 34 15.95 25.77 -34.73
N ASN A 35 14.84 26.49 -34.95
CA ASN A 35 13.54 26.26 -34.30
C ASN A 35 13.50 26.36 -32.75
N ALA A 36 14.01 27.46 -32.16
CA ALA A 36 13.88 27.75 -30.71
C ALA A 36 14.20 26.54 -29.81
N THR A 37 15.41 26.00 -29.96
CA THR A 37 15.78 24.72 -29.34
C THR A 37 17.12 24.83 -28.65
N ALA A 38 17.22 24.50 -27.36
CA ALA A 38 18.51 24.39 -26.66
C ALA A 38 19.10 22.98 -26.83
N LEU A 39 20.38 22.89 -27.20
CA LEU A 39 21.08 21.63 -27.48
C LEU A 39 22.20 21.39 -26.45
N ILE A 40 22.20 20.22 -25.81
CA ILE A 40 23.18 19.82 -24.80
C ILE A 40 23.80 18.46 -25.18
N SER A 41 25.12 18.46 -25.36
CA SER A 41 25.91 17.30 -25.81
C SER A 41 27.07 16.94 -24.88
N THR A 42 27.35 17.77 -23.90
CA THR A 42 28.50 17.65 -23.00
C THR A 42 28.06 17.65 -21.55
N ALA A 43 28.81 16.98 -20.68
CA ALA A 43 28.57 17.04 -19.24
C ALA A 43 28.82 18.47 -18.72
N GLY A 44 28.01 18.94 -17.77
CA GLY A 44 28.09 20.29 -17.24
C GLY A 44 26.82 20.76 -16.53
N GLN A 45 26.86 21.98 -16.02
CA GLN A 45 25.70 22.65 -15.41
C GLN A 45 25.19 23.76 -16.33
N TYR A 46 23.88 23.78 -16.59
CA TYR A 46 23.23 24.65 -17.56
C TYR A 46 22.07 25.41 -16.93
N ASP A 47 22.02 26.71 -17.15
CA ASP A 47 20.86 27.55 -16.90
C ASP A 47 20.19 27.85 -18.23
N VAL A 48 18.98 27.33 -18.43
CA VAL A 48 18.29 27.38 -19.73
C VAL A 48 17.10 28.33 -19.65
N SER A 49 17.06 29.31 -20.55
CA SER A 49 15.94 30.24 -20.67
C SER A 49 15.67 30.61 -22.13
N CYS A 50 14.42 30.56 -22.57
CA CYS A 50 14.05 30.95 -23.93
C CYS A 50 12.88 31.92 -23.86
N ALA A 51 13.19 33.21 -23.86
CA ALA A 51 12.20 34.27 -23.82
C ALA A 51 11.66 34.56 -25.23
N GLY A 52 10.34 34.73 -25.36
CA GLY A 52 9.70 35.18 -26.60
C GLY A 52 9.19 34.10 -27.55
N PHE A 53 9.27 32.82 -27.18
CA PHE A 53 8.72 31.70 -27.97
C PHE A 53 7.54 31.06 -27.24
N SER A 54 6.45 30.80 -27.97
CA SER A 54 5.30 30.05 -27.44
C SER A 54 5.56 28.55 -27.35
N GLU A 55 6.44 28.02 -28.21
CA GLU A 55 6.87 26.62 -28.22
C GLU A 55 8.38 26.53 -28.38
N TRP A 56 9.04 25.76 -27.52
CA TRP A 56 10.50 25.58 -27.55
C TRP A 56 10.92 24.30 -26.82
N TYR A 57 12.08 23.76 -27.19
CA TYR A 57 12.53 22.42 -26.75
C TYR A 57 13.93 22.46 -26.15
N VAL A 58 14.20 21.56 -25.21
CA VAL A 58 15.55 21.26 -24.73
C VAL A 58 15.91 19.85 -25.17
N TRP A 59 17.05 19.67 -25.82
CA TRP A 59 17.55 18.34 -26.19
C TRP A 59 18.85 18.03 -25.46
N VAL A 60 18.85 16.87 -24.81
CA VAL A 60 20.03 16.26 -24.21
C VAL A 60 20.33 14.99 -24.98
N PHE A 61 21.46 14.96 -25.67
CA PHE A 61 21.80 13.84 -26.56
C PHE A 61 23.17 13.22 -26.28
N GLY A 62 23.89 13.77 -25.32
CA GLY A 62 25.08 13.13 -24.79
C GLY A 62 25.64 13.87 -23.59
N CYS A 63 26.54 13.21 -22.88
CA CYS A 63 27.36 13.78 -21.82
C CYS A 63 28.84 13.69 -22.17
N ALA A 64 29.18 13.75 -23.46
CA ALA A 64 30.55 13.63 -23.94
C ALA A 64 31.43 14.65 -23.19
N SER A 65 32.44 14.20 -22.45
CA SER A 65 33.32 15.11 -21.71
C SER A 65 34.73 14.55 -21.59
N ASN A 66 35.68 15.46 -21.38
CA ASN A 66 37.06 15.20 -20.98
C ASN A 66 37.16 14.94 -19.45
N SER A 67 36.05 14.92 -18.73
CA SER A 67 35.96 14.69 -17.27
C SER A 67 35.31 13.34 -16.98
N THR A 68 35.54 12.83 -15.78
CA THR A 68 35.12 11.49 -15.36
C THR A 68 33.63 11.36 -15.01
N ASP A 69 32.91 12.48 -14.88
CA ASP A 69 31.68 12.46 -14.07
C ASP A 69 30.36 12.38 -14.86
N GLY A 70 30.36 12.48 -16.20
CA GLY A 70 29.19 12.10 -17.03
C GLY A 70 27.83 12.74 -16.68
N VAL A 71 27.80 13.85 -15.94
CA VAL A 71 26.56 14.46 -15.42
C VAL A 71 26.17 15.72 -16.21
N VAL A 72 24.90 15.80 -16.60
CA VAL A 72 24.26 16.98 -17.18
C VAL A 72 23.23 17.51 -16.18
N SER A 73 23.47 18.69 -15.62
CA SER A 73 22.54 19.35 -14.69
C SER A 73 21.89 20.56 -15.34
N ILE A 74 20.57 20.56 -15.45
CA ILE A 74 19.78 21.57 -16.15
C ILE A 74 18.89 22.27 -15.14
N ARG A 75 18.90 23.60 -15.16
CA ARG A 75 17.95 24.44 -14.44
C ARG A 75 17.16 25.26 -15.44
N LEU A 76 15.86 24.99 -15.48
CA LEU A 76 14.91 25.64 -16.37
C LEU A 76 14.41 26.92 -15.68
N LEU A 77 14.88 28.07 -16.16
CA LEU A 77 14.46 29.40 -15.67
C LEU A 77 13.10 29.80 -16.25
N ASN A 78 12.71 29.20 -17.37
CA ASN A 78 11.38 29.24 -17.96
C ASN A 78 11.04 27.81 -18.40
N SER A 79 9.75 27.42 -18.40
CA SER A 79 9.39 26.06 -18.83
C SER A 79 9.45 25.92 -20.36
N PRO A 80 10.13 24.88 -20.87
CA PRO A 80 10.00 24.45 -22.26
C PRO A 80 8.64 23.80 -22.50
N THR A 81 8.31 23.63 -23.78
CA THR A 81 7.24 22.73 -24.21
C THR A 81 7.59 21.30 -23.82
N GLN A 82 8.86 20.90 -24.02
CA GLN A 82 9.34 19.56 -23.68
C GLN A 82 10.87 19.53 -23.57
N VAL A 83 11.37 18.78 -22.58
CA VAL A 83 12.76 18.33 -22.50
C VAL A 83 12.84 16.92 -23.09
N ARG A 84 13.73 16.71 -24.07
CA ARG A 84 13.98 15.44 -24.75
C ARG A 84 15.37 14.94 -24.41
N VAL A 85 15.43 13.77 -23.78
CA VAL A 85 16.68 13.08 -23.47
C VAL A 85 16.79 11.87 -24.39
N SER A 86 17.63 11.94 -25.41
CA SER A 86 17.74 10.87 -26.40
C SER A 86 19.06 10.88 -27.17
N ASP A 87 19.65 9.69 -27.35
CA ASP A 87 20.74 9.43 -28.31
C ASP A 87 20.21 8.76 -29.61
N ASP A 88 18.90 8.71 -29.80
CA ASP A 88 18.31 8.16 -31.02
C ASP A 88 18.39 9.15 -32.17
N ALA A 89 19.34 8.92 -33.07
CA ALA A 89 19.57 9.71 -34.27
C ALA A 89 18.29 9.97 -35.11
N THR A 90 17.30 9.08 -35.05
CA THR A 90 16.04 9.20 -35.82
C THR A 90 15.10 10.28 -35.29
N LEU A 91 15.24 10.69 -34.03
CA LEU A 91 14.43 11.74 -33.42
C LEU A 91 14.96 13.15 -33.73
N PHE A 92 16.15 13.28 -34.33
CA PHE A 92 16.73 14.56 -34.70
C PHE A 92 16.22 15.04 -36.07
N ILE A 93 15.37 16.07 -36.05
CA ILE A 93 14.87 16.70 -37.26
C ILE A 93 15.96 17.64 -37.81
N HIS A 94 16.82 17.06 -38.65
CA HIS A 94 17.79 17.73 -39.54
C HIS A 94 19.10 18.25 -38.91
N SER A 95 20.22 17.94 -39.58
CA SER A 95 21.60 18.44 -39.41
C SER A 95 22.50 17.91 -38.26
N ALA A 96 22.02 17.03 -37.37
CA ALA A 96 22.88 16.37 -36.36
C ALA A 96 23.54 15.05 -36.84
N ALA A 97 23.48 14.73 -38.13
CA ALA A 97 23.94 13.47 -38.72
C ALA A 97 25.46 13.20 -38.63
N GLY A 98 26.21 14.01 -37.89
CA GLY A 98 27.64 13.83 -37.59
C GLY A 98 28.01 13.98 -36.10
N LEU A 99 27.03 14.11 -35.20
CA LEU A 99 27.29 14.15 -33.76
C LEU A 99 27.26 12.71 -33.23
N ASN A 100 28.40 12.22 -32.73
CA ASN A 100 28.48 10.99 -31.94
C ASN A 100 27.75 11.20 -30.60
N ALA A 101 26.42 11.17 -30.64
CA ALA A 101 25.52 11.27 -29.52
C ALA A 101 25.49 9.92 -28.79
N THR A 102 25.90 9.88 -27.53
CA THR A 102 25.75 8.70 -26.68
C THR A 102 25.34 9.13 -25.29
N LEU A 103 24.32 8.47 -24.76
CA LEU A 103 23.89 8.62 -23.37
C LEU A 103 24.49 7.55 -22.44
N ALA A 104 25.48 6.79 -22.91
CA ALA A 104 26.12 5.74 -22.15
C ALA A 104 26.76 6.28 -20.86
N GLY A 105 26.31 5.79 -19.70
CA GLY A 105 26.77 6.23 -18.39
C GLY A 105 26.34 7.65 -18.00
N CYS A 106 25.57 8.34 -18.85
CA CYS A 106 25.17 9.72 -18.57
C CYS A 106 24.12 9.78 -17.48
N SER A 107 24.26 10.79 -16.60
CA SER A 107 23.23 11.16 -15.62
C SER A 107 22.67 12.53 -15.98
N VAL A 108 21.35 12.67 -16.03
CA VAL A 108 20.67 13.92 -16.40
C VAL A 108 19.77 14.37 -15.26
N ASP A 109 20.07 15.54 -14.71
CA ASP A 109 19.29 16.18 -13.66
C ASP A 109 18.56 17.39 -14.24
N ILE A 110 17.24 17.48 -14.06
CA ILE A 110 16.40 18.56 -14.59
C ILE A 110 15.67 19.24 -13.43
N THR A 111 15.86 20.54 -13.26
CA THR A 111 15.18 21.33 -12.23
C THR A 111 14.23 22.35 -12.86
N TYR A 112 12.95 22.25 -12.55
CA TYR A 112 11.93 23.23 -12.92
C TYR A 112 11.79 24.30 -11.82
N LEU A 113 12.16 25.55 -12.14
CA LEU A 113 11.96 26.70 -11.25
C LEU A 113 10.65 27.45 -11.49
N THR A 114 10.06 27.27 -12.68
CA THR A 114 8.81 27.91 -13.09
C THR A 114 7.77 26.87 -13.40
N ASP A 115 6.51 27.29 -13.38
CA ASP A 115 5.38 26.44 -13.73
C ASP A 115 5.59 25.78 -15.09
N THR A 116 5.23 24.50 -15.21
CA THR A 116 5.30 23.78 -16.48
C THR A 116 4.38 24.46 -17.49
N ALA A 117 4.77 24.47 -18.77
CA ALA A 117 3.88 24.96 -19.82
C ALA A 117 2.54 24.21 -19.77
N VAL A 118 1.42 24.94 -19.72
CA VAL A 118 0.08 24.35 -19.82
C VAL A 118 -0.06 23.81 -21.24
N PRO A 119 -0.30 22.50 -21.45
CA PRO A 119 -0.42 21.96 -22.80
C PRO A 119 -1.53 22.68 -23.58
N SER A 120 -1.20 23.24 -24.74
CA SER A 120 -2.16 23.79 -25.70
C SER A 120 -2.88 22.68 -26.46
N ASP A 121 -2.16 21.59 -26.73
CA ASP A 121 -2.64 20.31 -27.23
C ASP A 121 -1.97 19.19 -26.44
N ALA A 122 -2.75 18.21 -25.97
CA ALA A 122 -2.34 17.13 -25.05
C ALA A 122 -1.33 16.11 -25.64
N THR A 123 -0.49 16.48 -26.61
CA THR A 123 0.43 15.60 -27.34
C THR A 123 1.83 15.53 -26.74
N PHE A 124 2.35 16.61 -26.16
CA PHE A 124 3.73 16.66 -25.66
C PHE A 124 3.81 16.52 -24.13
N LEU A 125 4.64 15.57 -23.68
CA LEU A 125 4.90 15.31 -22.26
C LEU A 125 6.10 16.17 -21.81
N PRO A 126 6.08 16.84 -20.65
CA PRO A 126 7.13 17.80 -20.28
C PRO A 126 8.54 17.23 -20.28
N VAL A 127 8.73 15.97 -19.85
CA VAL A 127 10.00 15.25 -19.94
C VAL A 127 9.81 13.96 -20.73
N TYR A 128 10.61 13.79 -21.77
CA TYR A 128 10.58 12.66 -22.68
C TYR A 128 11.97 12.02 -22.75
N VAL A 129 12.04 10.72 -22.50
CA VAL A 129 13.29 9.95 -22.49
C VAL A 129 13.20 8.78 -23.45
N SER A 130 14.18 8.65 -24.33
CA SER A 130 14.31 7.54 -25.27
C SER A 130 15.79 7.26 -25.54
N SER A 131 16.35 6.23 -24.92
CA SER A 131 17.78 5.91 -25.02
C SER A 131 18.03 4.56 -25.68
N THR A 132 19.01 4.52 -26.58
CA THR A 132 19.60 3.31 -27.16
C THR A 132 20.78 2.79 -26.35
N SER A 133 21.40 3.65 -25.54
CA SER A 133 22.50 3.33 -24.61
C SER A 133 22.02 3.08 -23.18
N PHE A 134 22.87 2.45 -22.35
CA PHE A 134 22.64 2.32 -20.92
C PHE A 134 22.98 3.63 -20.18
N MET A 135 21.97 4.30 -19.64
CA MET A 135 22.09 5.54 -18.88
C MET A 135 22.30 5.26 -17.40
N GLY A 136 22.97 6.19 -16.71
CA GLY A 136 23.03 6.21 -15.26
C GLY A 136 21.68 6.65 -14.68
N ASN A 137 21.52 7.95 -14.44
CA ASN A 137 20.36 8.48 -13.74
C ASN A 137 19.52 9.46 -14.59
N ILE A 138 18.20 9.46 -14.40
CA ILE A 138 17.31 10.57 -14.76
C ILE A 138 16.69 11.12 -13.47
N SER A 139 17.04 12.35 -13.10
CA SER A 139 16.48 13.02 -11.94
C SER A 139 15.69 14.25 -12.36
N VAL A 140 14.48 14.43 -11.83
CA VAL A 140 13.68 15.62 -12.06
C VAL A 140 13.26 16.23 -10.73
N VAL A 141 13.57 17.51 -10.53
CA VAL A 141 13.18 18.29 -9.36
C VAL A 141 12.17 19.35 -9.78
N LEU A 142 11.01 19.35 -9.14
CA LEU A 142 9.94 20.33 -9.33
C LEU A 142 9.87 21.26 -8.13
N LEU A 143 10.10 22.56 -8.36
CA LEU A 143 9.97 23.63 -7.35
C LEU A 143 8.77 24.56 -7.63
N ALA A 144 7.95 24.24 -8.63
CA ALA A 144 6.87 25.07 -9.14
C ALA A 144 5.59 24.26 -9.41
N THR A 145 4.62 24.84 -10.12
CA THR A 145 3.37 24.17 -10.48
C THR A 145 3.54 23.26 -11.68
N LEU A 146 3.24 21.97 -11.51
CA LEU A 146 3.03 21.01 -12.58
C LEU A 146 1.56 21.02 -12.99
N TYR A 147 1.28 21.40 -14.24
CA TYR A 147 -0.04 21.22 -14.85
C TYR A 147 -0.12 19.82 -15.48
N LEU A 148 -0.80 18.90 -14.79
CA LEU A 148 -0.85 17.48 -15.15
C LEU A 148 -2.14 17.16 -15.94
N GLU A 149 -1.98 16.58 -17.13
CA GLU A 149 -3.09 16.02 -17.93
C GLU A 149 -2.85 14.54 -18.30
N ARG A 150 -1.63 14.21 -18.75
CA ARG A 150 -1.19 12.84 -19.05
C ARG A 150 -0.06 12.42 -18.11
N ALA A 151 1.17 12.38 -18.59
CA ALA A 151 2.34 12.06 -17.79
C ALA A 151 3.27 13.26 -17.67
N PHE A 152 4.01 13.36 -16.55
CA PHE A 152 5.08 14.36 -16.43
C PHE A 152 6.38 13.85 -17.09
N ILE A 153 6.82 12.66 -16.70
CA ILE A 153 8.01 11.99 -17.24
C ILE A 153 7.57 10.75 -18.02
N ALA A 154 8.06 10.61 -19.25
CA ALA A 154 7.79 9.44 -20.08
C ALA A 154 9.07 8.75 -20.52
N ILE A 155 9.17 7.46 -20.23
CA ILE A 155 10.23 6.59 -20.71
C ILE A 155 9.67 5.73 -21.83
N LEU A 156 10.18 5.91 -23.04
CA LEU A 156 9.74 5.12 -24.18
C LEU A 156 10.37 3.74 -24.24
N GLY A 157 9.62 2.82 -24.83
CA GLY A 157 10.08 1.46 -25.12
C GLY A 157 10.58 1.24 -26.54
N ASN A 158 11.02 -0.01 -26.78
CA ASN A 158 11.55 -0.55 -28.04
C ASN A 158 12.98 -0.09 -28.42
N LYS A 159 13.78 0.36 -27.45
CA LYS A 159 15.20 0.65 -27.63
C LYS A 159 16.04 -0.26 -26.73
N SER A 160 17.26 -0.58 -27.15
CA SER A 160 18.17 -1.54 -26.48
C SER A 160 18.83 -1.01 -25.21
N GLY A 161 18.57 0.24 -24.83
CA GLY A 161 19.20 0.88 -23.68
C GLY A 161 18.75 0.31 -22.34
N GLY A 162 19.25 0.88 -21.25
CA GLY A 162 18.83 0.63 -19.88
C GLY A 162 18.93 1.93 -19.07
N ILE A 163 18.28 2.02 -17.92
CA ILE A 163 18.40 3.17 -17.02
C ILE A 163 18.66 2.63 -15.62
N GLU A 164 19.78 3.02 -15.01
CA GLU A 164 20.12 2.58 -13.65
C GLU A 164 19.10 3.12 -12.64
N SER A 165 18.77 4.40 -12.69
CA SER A 165 17.78 4.99 -11.79
C SER A 165 16.95 6.12 -12.39
N ILE A 166 15.72 6.25 -11.88
CA ILE A 166 14.82 7.39 -12.14
C ILE A 166 14.38 7.97 -10.81
N ALA A 167 14.47 9.29 -10.67
CA ALA A 167 14.04 10.01 -9.48
C ALA A 167 13.15 11.19 -9.86
N LEU A 168 12.00 11.30 -9.21
CA LEU A 168 11.17 12.49 -9.23
C LEU A 168 11.07 13.05 -7.81
N ARG A 169 11.38 14.33 -7.66
CA ARG A 169 11.29 15.06 -6.40
C ARG A 169 10.47 16.32 -6.58
N CYS A 170 9.37 16.44 -5.85
CA CYS A 170 8.59 17.66 -5.72
C CYS A 170 8.84 18.23 -4.32
N ASP A 171 9.49 19.39 -4.24
CA ASP A 171 9.87 20.00 -2.96
C ASP A 171 8.82 21.00 -2.45
N GLN A 172 9.06 21.51 -1.25
CA GLN A 172 8.16 22.46 -0.61
C GLN A 172 7.96 23.71 -1.49
N GLY A 173 6.71 24.10 -1.70
CA GLY A 173 6.33 25.18 -2.61
C GLY A 173 5.94 24.72 -4.02
N SER A 174 6.25 23.46 -4.39
CA SER A 174 5.70 22.86 -5.61
C SER A 174 4.21 22.58 -5.48
N SER A 175 3.51 22.55 -6.62
CA SER A 175 2.13 22.13 -6.68
C SER A 175 1.87 21.23 -7.88
N ILE A 176 0.90 20.34 -7.78
CA ILE A 176 0.46 19.51 -8.92
C ILE A 176 -1.00 19.85 -9.13
N VAL A 177 -1.32 20.38 -10.31
CA VAL A 177 -2.66 20.85 -10.66
C VAL A 177 -3.21 20.05 -11.83
N CYS A 178 -4.36 19.43 -11.61
CA CYS A 178 -5.16 18.83 -12.66
C CYS A 178 -6.18 19.86 -13.14
N ARG A 179 -6.26 20.11 -14.45
CA ARG A 179 -7.28 21.00 -15.01
C ARG A 179 -8.67 20.37 -14.84
N ARG A 180 -9.67 21.19 -14.49
CA ARG A 180 -11.09 20.77 -14.51
C ARG A 180 -11.65 21.04 -15.90
N ALA A 181 -12.19 20.03 -16.57
CA ALA A 181 -12.88 20.24 -17.84
C ALA A 181 -14.09 21.14 -17.62
N ALA A 182 -14.29 22.15 -18.48
CA ALA A 182 -15.45 23.04 -18.41
C ALA A 182 -16.77 22.32 -18.74
N ASN A 183 -16.69 21.15 -19.37
CA ASN A 183 -17.80 20.24 -19.63
C ASN A 183 -17.67 18.98 -18.76
N ASN A 184 -18.74 18.61 -18.05
CA ASN A 184 -18.80 17.47 -17.12
C ASN A 184 -18.55 16.08 -17.77
N SER A 185 -18.21 16.02 -19.06
CA SER A 185 -18.07 14.81 -19.85
C SER A 185 -16.62 14.32 -20.06
N TYR A 186 -15.59 15.09 -19.67
CA TYR A 186 -14.20 14.68 -19.85
C TYR A 186 -13.44 14.56 -18.52
N ARG A 187 -12.95 13.34 -18.23
CA ARG A 187 -11.99 13.07 -17.15
C ARG A 187 -10.62 13.62 -17.59
N ILE A 188 -10.09 14.67 -16.96
CA ILE A 188 -8.75 15.17 -17.31
C ILE A 188 -7.65 14.38 -16.59
N CYS A 189 -7.78 14.16 -15.28
CA CYS A 189 -6.85 13.33 -14.53
C CYS A 189 -7.51 12.01 -14.13
N SER A 190 -7.10 10.93 -14.79
CA SER A 190 -7.53 9.58 -14.42
C SER A 190 -6.44 8.57 -14.74
N PRO A 191 -6.06 7.68 -13.79
CA PRO A 191 -5.10 6.62 -14.09
C PRO A 191 -5.60 5.69 -15.19
N SER A 192 -6.91 5.47 -15.33
CA SER A 192 -7.45 4.66 -16.43
C SER A 192 -7.27 5.30 -17.81
N LEU A 193 -7.04 6.61 -17.86
CA LEU A 193 -6.68 7.36 -19.08
C LEU A 193 -5.16 7.52 -19.25
N GLY A 194 -4.35 6.99 -18.33
CA GLY A 194 -2.89 7.08 -18.35
C GLY A 194 -2.31 8.28 -17.61
N THR A 195 -3.10 9.01 -16.81
CA THR A 195 -2.58 10.15 -16.06
C THR A 195 -1.65 9.68 -14.94
N SER A 196 -0.39 10.15 -14.96
CA SER A 196 0.65 9.73 -14.03
C SER A 196 1.78 10.73 -13.84
N LEU A 197 2.61 10.59 -12.81
CA LEU A 197 3.85 11.37 -12.72
C LEU A 197 4.94 10.77 -13.62
N ILE A 198 5.08 9.44 -13.61
CA ILE A 198 6.02 8.70 -14.44
C ILE A 198 5.25 7.64 -15.23
N VAL A 199 5.42 7.63 -16.55
CA VAL A 199 4.93 6.56 -17.42
C VAL A 199 6.07 5.77 -18.03
N LEU A 200 5.95 4.44 -17.95
CA LEU A 200 6.80 3.48 -18.64
C LEU A 200 6.01 2.90 -19.80
N ALA A 201 6.36 3.31 -21.03
CA ALA A 201 5.65 2.90 -22.24
C ALA A 201 5.92 1.41 -22.57
N PRO A 202 5.13 0.77 -23.46
CA PRO A 202 5.32 -0.63 -23.83
C PRO A 202 6.72 -0.90 -24.40
N GLY A 203 7.42 -1.92 -23.87
CA GLY A 203 8.78 -2.27 -24.25
C GLY A 203 9.86 -1.40 -23.64
N CYS A 204 9.55 -0.65 -22.59
CA CYS A 204 10.51 0.16 -21.85
C CYS A 204 11.63 -0.76 -21.34
N PRO A 205 12.90 -0.32 -21.45
CA PRO A 205 14.01 -1.10 -20.95
C PRO A 205 13.94 -1.30 -19.44
N GLN A 206 14.70 -2.26 -18.93
CA GLN A 206 14.76 -2.52 -17.50
C GLN A 206 15.28 -1.29 -16.75
N ILE A 207 14.51 -0.84 -15.77
CA ILE A 207 14.91 0.20 -14.82
C ILE A 207 15.47 -0.48 -13.57
N GLY A 208 16.63 -0.02 -13.10
CA GLY A 208 17.23 -0.50 -11.86
C GLY A 208 16.41 -0.05 -10.64
N ALA A 209 16.35 1.26 -10.40
CA ALA A 209 15.62 1.87 -9.29
C ALA A 209 14.69 2.99 -9.73
N LEU A 210 13.53 3.10 -9.08
CA LEU A 210 12.58 4.19 -9.26
C LEU A 210 12.26 4.83 -7.90
N SER A 211 12.32 6.16 -7.84
CA SER A 211 11.95 6.92 -6.65
C SER A 211 11.01 8.09 -6.95
N VAL A 212 10.00 8.27 -6.11
CA VAL A 212 9.08 9.42 -6.13
C VAL A 212 9.01 10.02 -4.73
N LEU A 213 9.39 11.29 -4.60
CA LEU A 213 9.35 12.07 -3.37
C LEU A 213 8.42 13.27 -3.56
N LEU A 214 7.34 13.33 -2.77
CA LEU A 214 6.51 14.52 -2.62
C LEU A 214 6.70 15.06 -1.21
N ASN A 215 7.33 16.23 -1.09
CA ASN A 215 7.68 16.84 0.19
C ASN A 215 7.11 18.26 0.27
N GLY A 216 6.06 18.48 1.05
CA GLY A 216 5.39 19.78 1.12
C GLY A 216 4.66 20.17 -0.18
N THR A 217 4.48 19.23 -1.12
CA THR A 217 3.82 19.46 -2.40
C THR A 217 2.33 19.73 -2.19
N ASN A 218 1.80 20.75 -2.88
CA ASN A 218 0.38 21.08 -2.81
C ASN A 218 -0.43 20.39 -3.91
N VAL A 219 -1.40 19.56 -3.50
CA VAL A 219 -2.37 18.88 -4.38
C VAL A 219 -3.81 19.33 -4.12
N THR A 220 -4.00 20.41 -3.35
CA THR A 220 -5.31 20.92 -2.95
C THR A 220 -6.15 21.29 -4.17
N GLY A 221 -7.32 20.66 -4.31
CA GLY A 221 -8.25 20.88 -5.43
C GLY A 221 -7.88 20.15 -6.72
N SER A 222 -6.73 19.48 -6.78
CA SER A 222 -6.28 18.73 -7.96
C SER A 222 -6.83 17.31 -7.98
N MET A 223 -7.05 16.74 -6.80
CA MET A 223 -7.63 15.41 -6.62
C MET A 223 -8.93 15.55 -5.85
N TRP A 224 -9.97 14.85 -6.29
CA TRP A 224 -11.28 14.86 -5.64
C TRP A 224 -12.04 13.56 -5.88
N LEU A 225 -12.86 13.18 -4.89
CA LEU A 225 -13.72 12.02 -4.97
C LEU A 225 -14.86 12.28 -5.96
N GLY A 226 -15.29 11.23 -6.67
CA GLY A 226 -16.52 11.30 -7.46
C GLY A 226 -17.73 11.40 -6.53
N THR A 227 -18.71 12.23 -6.88
CA THR A 227 -19.99 12.31 -6.15
C THR A 227 -21.10 11.65 -6.97
N MET A 228 -21.90 10.80 -6.31
CA MET A 228 -23.08 10.16 -6.92
C MET A 228 -24.15 11.19 -7.32
N SER A 229 -24.17 12.37 -6.70
CA SER A 229 -25.17 13.42 -6.95
C SER A 229 -24.97 14.16 -8.27
N ASP A 230 -23.71 14.30 -8.73
CA ASP A 230 -23.38 15.21 -9.83
C ASP A 230 -22.84 14.49 -11.07
N PHE A 231 -22.79 13.15 -11.04
CA PHE A 231 -22.07 12.30 -12.02
C PHE A 231 -20.64 12.79 -12.29
N THR A 232 -20.04 13.51 -11.34
CA THR A 232 -18.68 14.03 -11.48
C THR A 232 -17.74 12.85 -11.37
N SER A 233 -16.92 12.67 -12.41
CA SER A 233 -15.89 11.66 -12.35
C SER A 233 -14.82 12.06 -11.32
N PRO A 234 -14.30 11.10 -10.56
CA PRO A 234 -13.17 11.32 -9.64
C PRO A 234 -11.97 11.87 -10.42
N SER A 235 -11.21 12.76 -9.80
CA SER A 235 -9.90 13.20 -10.32
C SER A 235 -8.80 12.59 -9.47
N SER A 236 -7.94 11.83 -10.14
CA SER A 236 -6.78 11.18 -9.53
C SER A 236 -5.69 10.93 -10.57
N PHE A 237 -4.47 10.69 -10.11
CA PHE A 237 -3.36 10.29 -10.96
C PHE A 237 -2.51 9.25 -10.22
N SER A 238 -1.81 8.42 -10.98
CA SER A 238 -0.84 7.46 -10.43
C SER A 238 0.53 8.11 -10.31
N PHE A 239 1.40 7.62 -9.43
CA PHE A 239 2.78 8.09 -9.40
C PHE A 239 3.61 7.39 -10.46
N VAL A 240 3.38 6.09 -10.63
CA VAL A 240 4.01 5.30 -11.69
C VAL A 240 2.95 4.51 -12.43
N PHE A 241 3.04 4.58 -13.74
CA PHE A 241 2.14 3.90 -14.67
C PHE A 241 2.95 3.06 -15.64
N ILE A 242 2.71 1.75 -15.64
CA ILE A 242 3.27 0.85 -16.65
C ILE A 242 2.20 0.60 -17.70
N ASP A 243 2.48 0.99 -18.94
CA ASP A 243 1.58 0.71 -20.05
C ASP A 243 1.97 -0.61 -20.74
N ASN A 244 1.23 -1.67 -20.44
CA ASN A 244 1.31 -2.99 -21.10
C ASN A 244 0.04 -3.28 -21.91
N SER A 245 -0.57 -2.23 -22.48
CA SER A 245 -1.80 -2.38 -23.28
C SER A 245 -1.58 -2.93 -24.69
N SER A 246 -0.34 -3.01 -25.19
CA SER A 246 -0.03 -3.56 -26.51
C SER A 246 0.79 -4.88 -26.43
N PRO A 247 0.22 -6.02 -26.86
CA PRO A 247 1.02 -7.21 -27.17
C PRO A 247 1.92 -6.91 -28.38
N PRO A 248 3.20 -7.32 -28.45
CA PRO A 248 3.97 -8.20 -27.56
C PRO A 248 4.95 -7.48 -26.61
N SER A 249 4.91 -6.15 -26.52
CA SER A 249 5.96 -5.35 -25.87
C SER A 249 5.63 -5.14 -24.39
N VAL A 250 5.95 -6.13 -23.55
CA VAL A 250 5.71 -6.06 -22.11
C VAL A 250 6.85 -5.30 -21.42
N THR A 251 6.50 -4.25 -20.71
CA THR A 251 7.38 -3.53 -19.81
C THR A 251 7.42 -4.20 -18.45
N LEU A 252 8.64 -4.43 -17.96
CA LEU A 252 8.90 -4.95 -16.63
C LEU A 252 8.87 -3.82 -15.59
N ALA A 253 8.47 -4.16 -14.37
CA ALA A 253 8.58 -3.23 -13.27
C ALA A 253 10.06 -2.95 -12.92
N PRO A 254 10.40 -1.72 -12.47
CA PRO A 254 11.66 -1.41 -11.82
C PRO A 254 12.01 -2.40 -10.71
N LYS A 255 13.30 -2.76 -10.56
CA LYS A 255 13.75 -3.75 -9.58
C LYS A 255 13.62 -3.25 -8.13
N HIS A 256 13.76 -1.95 -7.93
CA HIS A 256 13.60 -1.32 -6.62
C HIS A 256 12.71 -0.09 -6.72
N ASN A 257 11.72 0.03 -5.84
CA ASN A 257 10.75 1.11 -5.84
C ASN A 257 10.75 1.82 -4.48
N SER A 258 10.85 3.15 -4.47
CA SER A 258 10.77 3.97 -3.26
C SER A 258 9.79 5.11 -3.43
N ILE A 259 8.79 5.19 -2.55
CA ILE A 259 7.79 6.26 -2.55
C ILE A 259 7.82 6.94 -1.20
N VAL A 260 8.01 8.25 -1.19
CA VAL A 260 8.06 9.05 0.03
C VAL A 260 7.10 10.22 -0.11
N LEU A 261 6.13 10.29 0.80
CA LEU A 261 5.13 11.35 0.90
C LEU A 261 5.28 11.99 2.27
N THR A 262 5.63 13.26 2.30
CA THR A 262 5.86 14.00 3.54
C THR A 262 5.21 15.36 3.44
N ASP A 263 4.35 15.69 4.41
CA ASP A 263 3.70 17.01 4.51
C ASP A 263 2.94 17.43 3.24
N VAL A 264 2.39 16.46 2.48
CA VAL A 264 1.63 16.76 1.25
C VAL A 264 0.36 17.52 1.63
N LEU A 265 0.18 18.70 1.03
CA LEU A 265 -0.94 19.59 1.34
C LEU A 265 -2.15 19.25 0.48
N GLY A 266 -3.29 19.00 1.12
CA GLY A 266 -4.54 18.63 0.46
C GLY A 266 -4.91 17.16 0.67
N LEU A 267 -6.02 16.74 0.08
CA LEU A 267 -6.49 15.35 0.12
C LEU A 267 -5.98 14.62 -1.12
N MET A 268 -5.22 13.54 -0.93
CA MET A 268 -4.80 12.67 -2.03
C MET A 268 -5.84 11.57 -2.28
N VAL A 269 -6.46 11.58 -3.45
CA VAL A 269 -7.41 10.53 -3.89
C VAL A 269 -6.66 9.50 -4.73
N LEU A 270 -6.37 8.33 -4.16
CA LEU A 270 -5.43 7.37 -4.72
C LEU A 270 -6.15 6.03 -5.02
N PRO A 271 -6.71 5.83 -6.22
CA PRO A 271 -7.29 4.54 -6.58
C PRO A 271 -6.23 3.45 -6.82
N ALA A 272 -5.01 3.85 -7.22
CA ALA A 272 -3.80 3.03 -7.25
C ALA A 272 -2.57 3.94 -7.39
N VAL A 273 -1.61 3.87 -6.46
CA VAL A 273 -0.38 4.69 -6.47
C VAL A 273 0.58 4.22 -7.56
N LEU A 274 0.79 2.92 -7.65
CA LEU A 274 1.55 2.24 -8.69
C LEU A 274 0.60 1.35 -9.45
N VAL A 275 0.59 1.43 -10.78
CA VAL A 275 -0.40 0.70 -11.57
C VAL A 275 0.17 0.15 -12.87
N VAL A 276 -0.34 -1.01 -13.26
CA VAL A 276 -0.07 -1.61 -14.56
C VAL A 276 -1.36 -1.60 -15.37
N ARG A 277 -1.30 -1.05 -16.57
CA ARG A 277 -2.38 -1.14 -17.56
C ARG A 277 -2.15 -2.39 -18.39
N THR A 278 -3.12 -3.29 -18.43
CA THR A 278 -3.05 -4.50 -19.26
C THR A 278 -4.25 -4.58 -20.20
N MET A 279 -4.04 -5.19 -21.38
CA MET A 279 -5.13 -5.51 -22.30
C MET A 279 -5.61 -6.94 -22.03
N VAL A 280 -6.90 -7.09 -21.74
CA VAL A 280 -7.54 -8.41 -21.59
C VAL A 280 -8.47 -8.63 -22.78
N PRO A 281 -8.42 -9.79 -23.46
CA PRO A 281 -9.36 -10.12 -24.52
C PRO A 281 -10.81 -9.96 -24.02
N ALA A 282 -11.64 -9.24 -24.77
CA ALA A 282 -13.06 -8.92 -24.49
C ALA A 282 -13.38 -7.78 -23.51
N PHE A 283 -12.41 -7.17 -22.83
CA PHE A 283 -12.68 -6.00 -21.96
C PHE A 283 -11.86 -4.77 -22.38
N PRO A 284 -12.43 -3.56 -22.30
CA PRO A 284 -11.61 -2.36 -22.38
C PRO A 284 -10.67 -2.36 -21.17
N VAL A 285 -9.36 -2.38 -21.44
CA VAL A 285 -8.24 -1.99 -20.57
C VAL A 285 -8.49 -2.11 -19.06
N LEU A 286 -7.79 -3.04 -18.42
CA LEU A 286 -7.86 -3.25 -16.97
C LEU A 286 -6.61 -2.71 -16.27
N LEU A 287 -6.83 -1.99 -15.17
CA LEU A 287 -5.79 -1.69 -14.20
C LEU A 287 -5.53 -2.98 -13.39
N ASN A 288 -4.27 -3.31 -13.21
CA ASN A 288 -3.83 -4.52 -12.52
C ASN A 288 -2.76 -4.19 -11.47
N ALA A 289 -2.53 -5.15 -10.58
CA ALA A 289 -1.52 -5.09 -9.54
C ALA A 289 -0.13 -4.80 -10.11
N TYR A 290 0.63 -3.98 -9.39
CA TYR A 290 2.01 -3.66 -9.73
C TYR A 290 2.95 -4.73 -9.19
N ASN A 291 3.84 -5.25 -10.03
CA ASN A 291 4.88 -6.18 -9.59
C ASN A 291 5.93 -5.42 -8.78
N MET A 292 5.78 -5.41 -7.45
CA MET A 292 6.62 -4.58 -6.58
C MET A 292 8.02 -5.16 -6.44
N SER A 293 8.15 -6.50 -6.43
CA SER A 293 9.36 -7.26 -6.09
C SER A 293 10.01 -6.82 -4.78
N GLN A 294 10.72 -5.68 -4.79
CA GLN A 294 11.27 -5.00 -3.62
C GLN A 294 10.90 -3.52 -3.59
N GLY A 295 10.54 -2.99 -2.42
CA GLY A 295 10.48 -1.54 -2.25
C GLY A 295 10.01 -1.03 -0.89
N SER A 296 9.88 0.29 -0.82
CA SER A 296 9.50 1.02 0.39
C SER A 296 8.46 2.10 0.11
N VAL A 297 7.50 2.26 1.01
CA VAL A 297 6.54 3.37 1.01
C VAL A 297 6.59 4.06 2.37
N GLU A 298 6.83 5.36 2.39
CA GLU A 298 6.82 6.19 3.60
C GLU A 298 5.80 7.32 3.40
N VAL A 299 4.84 7.42 4.31
CA VAL A 299 3.78 8.43 4.30
C VAL A 299 3.74 9.10 5.67
N ILE A 300 4.00 10.40 5.70
CA ILE A 300 4.13 11.18 6.93
C ILE A 300 3.30 12.47 6.81
N ASN A 301 2.46 12.74 7.81
CA ASN A 301 1.65 13.97 7.89
C ASN A 301 0.73 14.19 6.66
N CYS A 302 0.19 13.12 6.09
CA CYS A 302 -0.62 13.17 4.87
C CYS A 302 -2.07 12.73 5.11
N LYS A 303 -2.97 13.19 4.21
CA LYS A 303 -4.35 12.71 4.13
C LYS A 303 -4.55 11.95 2.82
N ILE A 304 -4.89 10.67 2.91
CA ILE A 304 -5.08 9.77 1.77
C ILE A 304 -6.48 9.14 1.80
N VAL A 305 -7.07 8.94 0.64
CA VAL A 305 -8.36 8.28 0.51
C VAL A 305 -8.41 7.45 -0.76
N THR A 306 -8.97 6.24 -0.70
CA THR A 306 -9.33 5.51 -1.92
C THR A 306 -10.57 6.11 -2.54
N ASP A 307 -10.67 6.04 -3.87
CA ASP A 307 -11.95 6.25 -4.53
C ASP A 307 -12.89 5.06 -4.29
N PRO A 308 -14.00 5.24 -3.53
CA PRO A 308 -14.91 4.16 -3.19
C PRO A 308 -15.61 3.55 -4.42
N LEU A 309 -15.66 4.26 -5.55
CA LEU A 309 -16.30 3.77 -6.77
C LEU A 309 -15.45 2.72 -7.51
N THR A 310 -14.14 2.65 -7.24
CA THR A 310 -13.24 1.75 -7.97
C THR A 310 -13.10 0.37 -7.32
N GLY A 311 -13.33 0.27 -6.00
CA GLY A 311 -13.05 -0.95 -5.23
C GLY A 311 -11.57 -1.35 -5.19
N ASN A 312 -10.67 -0.53 -5.74
CA ASN A 312 -9.24 -0.81 -5.81
C ASN A 312 -8.50 -0.30 -4.56
N PRO A 313 -7.46 -1.01 -4.10
CA PRO A 313 -6.65 -0.55 -2.99
C PRO A 313 -5.66 0.55 -3.41
N ILE A 314 -5.33 1.47 -2.50
CA ILE A 314 -4.30 2.50 -2.71
C ILE A 314 -2.98 1.86 -3.17
N PHE A 315 -2.58 0.81 -2.46
CA PHE A 315 -1.37 0.04 -2.72
C PHE A 315 -1.73 -1.37 -3.17
N TRP A 316 -1.70 -1.62 -4.47
CA TRP A 316 -2.02 -2.90 -5.07
C TRP A 316 -0.79 -3.57 -5.66
N PHE A 317 -0.27 -4.58 -4.95
CA PHE A 317 1.00 -5.22 -5.28
C PHE A 317 0.88 -6.72 -5.51
N ASP A 318 1.66 -7.21 -6.47
CA ASP A 318 1.85 -8.63 -6.74
C ASP A 318 3.35 -8.98 -6.71
N ASN A 319 3.66 -10.26 -6.56
CA ASN A 319 5.00 -10.84 -6.50
C ASN A 319 5.93 -10.11 -5.50
N VAL A 320 5.40 -9.78 -4.32
CA VAL A 320 6.14 -9.06 -3.28
C VAL A 320 7.14 -9.97 -2.57
N ALA A 321 8.43 -9.71 -2.72
CA ALA A 321 9.50 -10.38 -1.99
C ALA A 321 9.85 -9.63 -0.69
N THR A 322 10.06 -8.30 -0.77
CA THR A 322 10.32 -7.45 0.40
C THR A 322 9.64 -6.10 0.27
N LEU A 323 8.80 -5.73 1.23
CA LEU A 323 8.07 -4.46 1.25
C LEU A 323 8.10 -3.84 2.64
N GLN A 324 8.55 -2.59 2.73
CA GLN A 324 8.45 -1.80 3.96
C GLN A 324 7.45 -0.65 3.78
N ILE A 325 6.51 -0.52 4.70
CA ILE A 325 5.53 0.56 4.71
C ILE A 325 5.55 1.25 6.06
N VAL A 326 5.67 2.58 6.04
CA VAL A 326 5.70 3.44 7.23
C VAL A 326 4.63 4.51 7.08
N LEU A 327 3.70 4.56 8.03
CA LEU A 327 2.58 5.51 8.08
C LEU A 327 2.65 6.24 9.43
N ILE A 328 2.98 7.53 9.43
CA ILE A 328 3.11 8.33 10.65
C ILE A 328 2.22 9.57 10.55
N ASN A 329 1.35 9.78 11.54
CA ASN A 329 0.41 10.90 11.54
C ASN A 329 -0.40 10.99 10.22
N VAL A 330 -0.87 9.82 9.75
CA VAL A 330 -1.62 9.69 8.50
C VAL A 330 -3.10 9.57 8.81
N SER A 331 -3.93 10.29 8.06
CA SER A 331 -5.37 10.03 8.00
C SER A 331 -5.69 9.28 6.71
N SER A 332 -6.15 8.04 6.82
CA SER A 332 -6.52 7.21 5.68
C SER A 332 -7.99 6.83 5.72
N THR A 333 -8.66 6.85 4.58
CA THR A 333 -10.02 6.30 4.42
C THR A 333 -10.11 5.30 3.25
N GLY A 334 -10.70 4.14 3.50
CA GLY A 334 -11.01 3.11 2.49
C GLY A 334 -9.96 2.00 2.38
N TYR A 335 -9.80 1.39 1.20
CA TYR A 335 -8.98 0.17 1.03
C TYR A 335 -7.49 0.48 0.85
N LEU A 336 -6.67 0.25 1.88
CA LEU A 336 -5.28 0.71 1.84
C LEU A 336 -4.36 -0.23 1.04
N ILE A 337 -4.28 -1.51 1.41
CA ILE A 337 -3.25 -2.43 0.90
C ILE A 337 -3.85 -3.75 0.47
N ASN A 338 -3.49 -4.20 -0.74
CA ASN A 338 -3.63 -5.58 -1.17
C ASN A 338 -2.31 -6.08 -1.72
N VAL A 339 -1.78 -7.14 -1.11
CA VAL A 339 -0.50 -7.75 -1.49
C VAL A 339 -0.69 -9.22 -1.79
N LEU A 340 -0.24 -9.63 -2.96
CA LEU A 340 -0.09 -11.03 -3.34
C LEU A 340 1.40 -11.44 -3.30
N LEU A 341 1.68 -12.48 -2.53
CA LEU A 341 3.01 -13.07 -2.42
C LEU A 341 3.34 -13.95 -3.63
N PRO A 342 4.62 -14.05 -4.03
CA PRO A 342 5.02 -14.71 -5.27
C PRO A 342 4.64 -16.20 -5.30
N ASN A 343 4.25 -16.63 -6.50
CA ASN A 343 3.98 -18.03 -6.82
C ASN A 343 5.32 -18.79 -6.85
N THR A 344 5.56 -19.71 -5.91
CA THR A 344 6.86 -20.39 -5.72
C THR A 344 7.15 -21.48 -6.75
N GLY A 345 6.85 -21.24 -8.04
CA GLY A 345 7.36 -22.07 -9.14
C GLY A 345 8.88 -21.90 -9.35
N ASP A 346 9.45 -20.78 -8.91
CA ASP A 346 10.88 -20.52 -8.85
C ASP A 346 11.43 -20.90 -7.47
N VAL A 347 11.66 -22.20 -7.27
CA VAL A 347 12.03 -22.83 -6.00
C VAL A 347 13.46 -22.49 -5.52
N ASP A 348 14.26 -21.75 -6.29
CA ASP A 348 15.69 -21.61 -5.98
C ASP A 348 16.12 -20.32 -5.27
N ASN A 349 15.23 -19.34 -4.99
CA ASN A 349 15.71 -18.06 -4.47
C ASN A 349 14.92 -17.39 -3.33
N ILE A 350 13.85 -18.01 -2.81
CA ILE A 350 13.30 -17.60 -1.52
C ILE A 350 13.80 -18.61 -0.49
N SER A 351 15.01 -18.35 0.01
CA SER A 351 15.59 -19.11 1.11
C SER A 351 14.56 -19.22 2.24
N THR A 352 14.17 -20.45 2.55
CA THR A 352 13.38 -20.87 3.71
C THR A 352 14.11 -20.64 5.06
N SER A 353 15.16 -19.82 5.08
CA SER A 353 16.09 -19.65 6.20
C SER A 353 16.35 -18.20 6.63
N GLY A 354 15.53 -17.23 6.19
CA GLY A 354 15.56 -15.86 6.72
C GLY A 354 14.45 -15.59 7.74
N PRO A 355 14.72 -15.04 8.94
CA PRO A 355 13.69 -14.65 9.91
C PRO A 355 12.92 -13.36 9.54
N SER A 356 13.14 -12.79 8.36
CA SER A 356 12.51 -11.54 7.96
C SER A 356 11.19 -11.78 7.24
N SER A 357 10.09 -11.25 7.79
CA SER A 357 8.80 -11.16 7.09
C SER A 357 8.94 -10.44 5.76
N ALA A 358 8.24 -10.93 4.72
CA ALA A 358 8.20 -10.31 3.40
C ALA A 358 7.66 -8.87 3.48
N ILE A 359 6.76 -8.60 4.43
CA ILE A 359 6.12 -7.30 4.57
C ILE A 359 6.36 -6.77 5.99
N ARG A 360 6.84 -5.53 6.09
CA ARG A 360 7.00 -4.78 7.34
C ARG A 360 6.13 -3.54 7.31
N LEU A 361 5.21 -3.42 8.26
CA LEU A 361 4.27 -2.32 8.36
C LEU A 361 4.42 -1.62 9.72
N HIS A 362 4.68 -0.32 9.70
CA HIS A 362 4.70 0.52 10.89
C HIS A 362 3.64 1.61 10.76
N ILE A 363 2.73 1.68 11.72
CA ILE A 363 1.66 2.68 11.80
C ILE A 363 1.81 3.39 13.14
N ALA A 364 2.02 4.70 13.12
CA ALA A 364 2.13 5.49 14.33
C ALA A 364 1.28 6.75 14.24
N ASP A 365 0.66 7.13 15.37
CA ASP A 365 -0.09 8.38 15.52
C ASP A 365 -1.16 8.61 14.42
N SER A 366 -1.69 7.53 13.85
CA SER A 366 -2.49 7.59 12.61
C SER A 366 -3.97 7.30 12.89
N SER A 367 -4.83 7.83 12.02
CA SER A 367 -6.28 7.60 12.07
C SER A 367 -6.74 6.92 10.77
N MET A 368 -7.11 5.65 10.88
CA MET A 368 -7.51 4.81 9.77
C MET A 368 -9.00 4.53 9.83
N ARG A 369 -9.72 4.76 8.74
CA ARG A 369 -11.15 4.50 8.62
C ARG A 369 -11.42 3.60 7.42
N PHE A 370 -12.22 2.57 7.55
CA PHE A 370 -12.54 1.71 6.40
C PHE A 370 -13.95 1.11 6.51
N THR A 371 -14.53 0.88 5.34
CA THR A 371 -15.91 0.42 5.15
C THR A 371 -16.01 -1.02 4.66
N GLU A 372 -14.88 -1.57 4.19
CA GLU A 372 -14.73 -2.92 3.66
C GLU A 372 -13.38 -3.50 4.11
N GLN A 373 -12.48 -3.85 3.19
CA GLN A 373 -11.15 -4.38 3.50
C GLN A 373 -10.14 -3.24 3.68
N PHE A 374 -9.25 -3.37 4.66
CA PHE A 374 -8.18 -2.39 4.88
C PHE A 374 -6.80 -2.92 4.45
N LEU A 375 -6.37 -4.05 5.01
CA LEU A 375 -5.10 -4.71 4.71
C LEU A 375 -5.36 -6.17 4.32
N SER A 376 -4.99 -6.53 3.09
CA SER A 376 -5.21 -7.85 2.52
C SER A 376 -3.90 -8.48 2.07
N PHE A 377 -3.64 -9.72 2.50
CA PHE A 377 -2.42 -10.47 2.23
C PHE A 377 -2.74 -11.86 1.71
N GLY A 378 -2.40 -12.09 0.44
CA GLY A 378 -2.66 -13.30 -0.30
C GLY A 378 -1.41 -14.12 -0.57
N ALA A 379 -1.55 -15.43 -0.64
CA ALA A 379 -0.50 -16.31 -1.17
C ALA A 379 -1.09 -17.49 -1.94
N HIS A 380 -0.34 -17.97 -2.93
CA HIS A 380 -0.68 -19.17 -3.66
C HIS A 380 -0.31 -20.44 -2.87
N ASN A 381 -1.26 -21.35 -2.75
CA ASN A 381 -1.07 -22.71 -2.25
C ASN A 381 -0.86 -23.65 -3.46
N LEU A 382 0.40 -23.81 -3.86
CA LEU A 382 0.78 -24.63 -5.01
C LEU A 382 1.02 -26.09 -4.65
N PHE A 383 0.76 -26.97 -5.62
CA PHE A 383 0.94 -28.42 -5.55
C PHE A 383 2.44 -28.80 -5.41
N GLY A 384 2.74 -29.77 -4.54
CA GLY A 384 4.10 -30.27 -4.32
C GLY A 384 4.28 -31.16 -3.08
N GLY A 385 3.23 -31.39 -2.28
CA GLY A 385 3.30 -32.26 -1.09
C GLY A 385 4.06 -31.67 0.10
N THR A 386 4.60 -30.46 -0.03
CA THR A 386 5.29 -29.74 1.05
C THR A 386 4.42 -28.62 1.59
N VAL A 387 4.26 -28.60 2.91
CA VAL A 387 3.58 -27.50 3.61
C VAL A 387 4.44 -26.25 3.45
N LEU A 388 3.92 -25.24 2.75
CA LEU A 388 4.58 -23.95 2.61
C LEU A 388 4.29 -23.11 3.86
N CYS A 389 5.30 -22.92 4.71
CA CYS A 389 5.30 -21.86 5.72
C CYS A 389 5.77 -20.56 5.07
N ARG A 390 4.99 -19.47 5.21
CA ARG A 390 5.39 -18.15 4.73
C ARG A 390 5.41 -17.13 5.87
N ASN A 391 6.56 -16.45 6.05
CA ASN A 391 6.64 -15.25 6.89
C ASN A 391 6.02 -14.07 6.13
N VAL A 392 4.75 -13.79 6.41
CA VAL A 392 3.96 -12.84 5.63
C VAL A 392 4.18 -11.41 6.13
N LEU A 393 3.84 -11.17 7.40
CA LEU A 393 3.68 -9.82 7.95
C LEU A 393 4.43 -9.65 9.27
N SER A 394 5.13 -8.52 9.40
CA SER A 394 5.55 -7.94 10.67
C SER A 394 4.93 -6.55 10.78
N MET A 395 4.00 -6.36 11.71
CA MET A 395 3.22 -5.13 11.87
C MET A 395 3.38 -4.56 13.28
N THR A 396 3.60 -3.26 13.35
CA THR A 396 3.54 -2.48 14.60
C THR A 396 2.58 -1.32 14.39
N ALA A 397 1.61 -1.17 15.28
CA ALA A 397 0.69 -0.07 15.33
C ALA A 397 0.78 0.59 16.71
N GLU A 398 1.05 1.88 16.76
CA GLU A 398 1.26 2.63 18.00
C GLU A 398 0.40 3.89 18.03
N ASN A 399 -0.24 4.16 19.17
CA ASN A 399 -1.00 5.39 19.41
C ASN A 399 -1.98 5.76 18.26
N SER A 400 -2.58 4.75 17.65
CA SER A 400 -3.34 4.89 16.39
C SER A 400 -4.80 4.48 16.58
N VAL A 401 -5.69 5.10 15.80
CA VAL A 401 -7.13 4.84 15.84
C VAL A 401 -7.57 4.11 14.58
N PHE A 402 -8.28 3.00 14.74
CA PHE A 402 -8.86 2.22 13.66
C PHE A 402 -10.39 2.26 13.78
N MET A 403 -11.05 2.84 12.79
CA MET A 403 -12.51 2.94 12.69
C MET A 403 -13.04 2.00 11.62
N LEU A 404 -13.89 1.07 12.04
CA LEU A 404 -14.50 0.04 11.19
C LEU A 404 -15.97 0.41 11.01
N ASP A 405 -16.27 1.10 9.91
CA ASP A 405 -17.58 1.66 9.61
C ASP A 405 -18.19 0.92 8.41
N GLY A 406 -18.51 -0.36 8.61
CA GLY A 406 -19.13 -1.20 7.59
C GLY A 406 -20.44 -0.60 7.07
N ALA A 407 -20.69 -0.74 5.77
CA ALA A 407 -22.02 -0.49 5.21
C ALA A 407 -22.98 -1.59 5.67
N GLU A 408 -24.29 -1.35 5.61
CA GLU A 408 -25.26 -2.39 5.93
C GLU A 408 -25.07 -3.61 5.00
N GLY A 409 -24.82 -4.78 5.59
CA GLY A 409 -24.57 -6.02 4.86
C GLY A 409 -23.12 -6.28 4.45
N THR A 410 -22.17 -5.36 4.72
CA THR A 410 -20.73 -5.63 4.56
C THR A 410 -20.06 -5.91 5.91
N VAL A 411 -19.05 -6.77 5.90
CA VAL A 411 -18.21 -7.07 7.06
C VAL A 411 -16.87 -6.37 6.83
N PRO A 412 -16.58 -5.26 7.54
CA PRO A 412 -15.28 -4.60 7.40
C PRO A 412 -14.18 -5.45 8.05
N GLU A 413 -13.04 -5.55 7.37
CA GLU A 413 -11.90 -6.39 7.74
C GLU A 413 -10.63 -5.53 7.86
N LEU A 414 -10.02 -5.44 9.06
CA LEU A 414 -8.75 -4.74 9.21
C LEU A 414 -7.62 -5.54 8.55
N LEU A 415 -7.45 -6.80 8.95
CA LEU A 415 -6.43 -7.71 8.44
C LEU A 415 -7.09 -8.95 7.85
N ARG A 416 -6.89 -9.15 6.56
CA ARG A 416 -7.33 -10.33 5.82
C ARG A 416 -6.13 -11.12 5.36
N PHE A 417 -6.07 -12.39 5.77
CA PHE A 417 -5.09 -13.35 5.27
C PHE A 417 -5.80 -14.40 4.44
N TYR A 418 -5.33 -14.64 3.23
CA TYR A 418 -6.04 -15.57 2.36
C TYR A 418 -5.14 -16.39 1.45
N SER A 419 -5.64 -17.56 1.08
CA SER A 419 -4.92 -18.50 0.22
C SER A 419 -5.67 -18.73 -1.08
N TYR A 420 -4.94 -18.66 -2.20
CA TYR A 420 -5.40 -19.14 -3.49
C TYR A 420 -4.99 -20.60 -3.67
N SER A 421 -5.96 -21.51 -3.61
CA SER A 421 -5.74 -22.93 -3.90
C SER A 421 -6.55 -23.35 -5.12
N ALA A 422 -5.98 -24.21 -5.96
CA ALA A 422 -6.66 -24.83 -7.09
C ALA A 422 -7.43 -26.11 -6.68
N SER A 423 -7.22 -26.65 -5.47
CA SER A 423 -7.83 -27.91 -5.03
C SER A 423 -8.23 -27.90 -3.55
N LEU A 424 -9.33 -28.59 -3.24
CA LEU A 424 -9.83 -28.85 -1.89
C LEU A 424 -8.98 -29.88 -1.12
N SER A 425 -8.21 -30.71 -1.84
CA SER A 425 -7.40 -31.79 -1.25
C SER A 425 -6.03 -31.34 -0.75
N LEU A 426 -5.66 -30.07 -0.96
CA LEU A 426 -4.37 -29.56 -0.54
C LEU A 426 -4.38 -29.23 0.97
N PRO A 427 -3.27 -29.51 1.68
CA PRO A 427 -3.13 -29.08 3.06
C PRO A 427 -3.24 -27.55 3.16
N PRO A 428 -3.67 -27.03 4.32
CA PRO A 428 -3.83 -25.60 4.50
C PRO A 428 -2.47 -24.91 4.47
N LEU A 429 -2.43 -23.70 3.91
CA LEU A 429 -1.23 -22.89 3.88
C LEU A 429 -0.89 -22.40 5.29
N LEU A 430 0.38 -22.50 5.69
CA LEU A 430 0.83 -21.99 6.99
C LEU A 430 1.39 -20.57 6.83
N MET A 431 0.81 -19.61 7.56
CA MET A 431 1.24 -18.22 7.55
C MET A 431 1.78 -17.81 8.91
N THR A 432 2.98 -17.24 8.93
CA THR A 432 3.58 -16.66 10.13
C THR A 432 3.44 -15.14 10.09
N VAL A 433 2.84 -14.60 11.15
CA VAL A 433 2.64 -13.15 11.35
C VAL A 433 3.14 -12.71 12.72
N SER A 434 3.68 -11.50 12.78
CA SER A 434 4.04 -10.83 14.04
C SER A 434 3.34 -9.48 14.07
N ILE A 435 2.45 -9.26 15.02
CA ILE A 435 1.58 -8.08 15.07
C ILE A 435 1.58 -7.52 16.50
N LEU A 436 1.87 -6.23 16.63
CA LEU A 436 1.79 -5.49 17.89
C LEU A 436 0.87 -4.28 17.71
N PHE A 437 -0.18 -4.20 18.53
CA PHE A 437 -0.97 -3.00 18.75
C PHE A 437 -0.64 -2.44 20.14
N SER A 438 -0.05 -1.25 20.20
CA SER A 438 0.30 -0.59 21.47
C SER A 438 -0.43 0.75 21.58
N LYS A 439 -1.21 0.94 22.64
CA LYS A 439 -2.01 2.16 22.88
C LYS A 439 -2.94 2.49 21.71
N CYS A 440 -3.47 1.47 21.03
CA CYS A 440 -4.38 1.66 19.91
C CYS A 440 -5.83 1.69 20.37
N THR A 441 -6.68 2.38 19.60
CA THR A 441 -8.14 2.34 19.76
C THR A 441 -8.75 1.71 18.52
N VAL A 442 -9.46 0.60 18.68
CA VAL A 442 -10.22 -0.07 17.63
C VAL A 442 -11.70 0.18 17.89
N ASN A 443 -12.38 0.87 16.98
CA ASN A 443 -13.79 1.20 17.10
C ASN A 443 -14.58 0.60 15.94
N ALA A 444 -15.34 -0.45 16.23
CA ALA A 444 -16.25 -1.10 15.29
C ALA A 444 -17.68 -0.62 15.55
N THR A 445 -18.10 0.40 14.80
CA THR A 445 -19.33 1.15 15.08
C THR A 445 -20.59 0.45 14.56
N LEU A 446 -20.48 -0.32 13.47
CA LEU A 446 -21.60 -0.98 12.78
C LEU A 446 -21.20 -2.39 12.34
N ASN A 447 -22.02 -3.38 12.74
CA ASN A 447 -21.99 -4.78 12.32
C ASN A 447 -20.59 -5.43 12.28
N SER A 448 -20.24 -6.15 13.35
CA SER A 448 -19.43 -7.38 13.22
C SER A 448 -18.10 -7.21 12.47
N ALA A 449 -17.32 -6.21 12.81
CA ALA A 449 -16.04 -6.01 12.14
C ALA A 449 -15.02 -7.07 12.55
N GLN A 450 -14.26 -7.58 11.59
CA GLN A 450 -13.15 -8.49 11.85
C GLN A 450 -11.85 -7.71 11.90
N LEU A 451 -11.17 -7.78 13.04
CA LEU A 451 -9.82 -7.28 13.14
C LEU A 451 -8.85 -8.20 12.40
N LEU A 452 -9.03 -9.51 12.51
CA LEU A 452 -8.23 -10.49 11.80
C LEU A 452 -9.12 -11.61 11.28
N ASN A 453 -8.99 -11.91 9.98
CA ASN A 453 -9.72 -12.98 9.33
C ASN A 453 -8.81 -13.82 8.42
N THR A 454 -8.91 -15.15 8.52
CA THR A 454 -8.31 -16.09 7.56
C THR A 454 -9.37 -16.65 6.63
N LEU A 455 -9.16 -16.52 5.32
CA LEU A 455 -10.11 -16.97 4.30
C LEU A 455 -9.45 -17.80 3.20
N SER A 456 -10.24 -18.61 2.52
CA SER A 456 -9.84 -19.27 1.29
C SER A 456 -10.74 -18.86 0.14
N THR A 457 -10.18 -18.81 -1.06
CA THR A 457 -10.97 -18.75 -2.28
C THR A 457 -11.32 -20.17 -2.73
N ASN A 458 -12.48 -20.36 -3.39
CA ASN A 458 -12.87 -21.63 -4.03
C ASN A 458 -13.07 -22.84 -3.10
N GLN A 459 -13.71 -22.63 -1.93
CA GLN A 459 -14.03 -23.69 -0.95
C GLN A 459 -12.82 -24.42 -0.32
N ALA A 460 -11.58 -24.02 -0.65
CA ALA A 460 -10.36 -24.60 -0.08
C ALA A 460 -10.26 -24.39 1.44
N GLN A 461 -9.30 -25.04 2.10
CA GLN A 461 -9.06 -24.76 3.51
C GLN A 461 -8.44 -23.36 3.69
N PRO A 462 -8.95 -22.51 4.62
CA PRO A 462 -8.31 -21.25 4.98
C PRO A 462 -6.86 -21.46 5.45
N PRO A 463 -5.99 -20.43 5.34
CA PRO A 463 -4.66 -20.50 5.91
C PRO A 463 -4.71 -20.62 7.44
N ILE A 464 -3.75 -21.35 8.00
CA ILE A 464 -3.55 -21.48 9.44
C ILE A 464 -2.45 -20.51 9.86
N LEU A 465 -2.67 -19.77 10.94
CA LEU A 465 -1.61 -18.99 11.56
C LEU A 465 -0.65 -19.93 12.29
N ASP A 466 0.58 -20.02 11.80
CA ASP A 466 1.63 -20.91 12.31
C ASP A 466 2.77 -20.09 12.93
N LYS A 467 3.16 -20.42 14.17
CA LYS A 467 4.26 -19.75 14.89
C LYS A 467 4.09 -18.22 14.96
N SER A 468 2.85 -17.76 14.98
CA SER A 468 2.52 -16.34 14.94
C SER A 468 2.50 -15.73 16.33
N SER A 469 2.72 -14.42 16.41
CA SER A 469 2.67 -13.64 17.65
C SER A 469 1.81 -12.41 17.44
N ILE A 470 0.71 -12.30 18.19
CA ILE A 470 -0.22 -11.18 18.11
C ILE A 470 -0.39 -10.60 19.51
N VAL A 471 -0.03 -9.33 19.68
CA VAL A 471 -0.01 -8.67 20.99
C VAL A 471 -0.82 -7.37 20.93
N PHE A 472 -1.74 -7.24 21.87
CA PHE A 472 -2.44 -6.01 22.19
C PHE A 472 -1.94 -5.53 23.55
N GLU A 473 -1.45 -4.31 23.59
CA GLU A 473 -0.89 -3.68 24.77
C GLU A 473 -1.54 -2.31 24.98
N ASP A 474 -2.03 -2.04 26.18
CA ASP A 474 -2.60 -0.74 26.58
C ASP A 474 -3.69 -0.23 25.60
N SER A 475 -4.37 -1.15 24.91
CA SER A 475 -5.26 -0.85 23.79
C SER A 475 -6.73 -0.96 24.16
N GLN A 476 -7.58 -0.20 23.47
CA GLN A 476 -9.01 -0.18 23.67
C GLN A 476 -9.73 -0.76 22.45
N VAL A 477 -10.70 -1.64 22.68
CA VAL A 477 -11.55 -2.20 21.63
C VAL A 477 -13.00 -1.90 21.98
N TYR A 478 -13.68 -1.21 21.09
CA TYR A 478 -15.12 -0.96 21.16
C TYR A 478 -15.79 -1.69 20.00
N GLN A 479 -16.81 -2.49 20.30
CA GLN A 479 -17.57 -3.21 19.27
C GLN A 479 -19.07 -3.09 19.51
N THR A 480 -19.81 -2.75 18.46
CA THR A 480 -21.27 -2.84 18.44
C THR A 480 -21.73 -4.19 17.89
N TYR A 481 -22.56 -4.90 18.65
CA TYR A 481 -23.16 -6.19 18.30
C TYR A 481 -24.59 -5.99 17.79
N LYS A 482 -24.82 -6.24 16.49
CA LYS A 482 -26.14 -6.20 15.84
C LYS A 482 -26.33 -7.42 14.95
N THR A 483 -27.45 -8.11 15.13
CA THR A 483 -27.99 -9.16 14.28
C THR A 483 -28.65 -8.51 13.07
N TYR A 484 -28.22 -8.88 11.87
CA TYR A 484 -28.86 -8.41 10.65
C TYR A 484 -29.86 -9.45 10.15
N VAL A 485 -31.07 -9.02 9.83
CA VAL A 485 -32.05 -9.84 9.12
C VAL A 485 -32.21 -9.22 7.74
N SER A 486 -31.75 -9.92 6.71
CA SER A 486 -31.90 -9.47 5.33
C SER A 486 -33.38 -9.37 4.94
N TYR A 487 -33.68 -8.66 3.85
CA TYR A 487 -35.02 -8.56 3.29
C TYR A 487 -35.67 -9.93 3.00
N PHE A 488 -34.86 -10.96 2.76
CA PHE A 488 -35.31 -12.35 2.52
C PHE A 488 -35.41 -13.20 3.79
N GLY A 489 -35.28 -12.59 4.98
CA GLY A 489 -35.35 -13.28 6.27
C GLY A 489 -34.06 -13.99 6.69
N THR A 490 -32.99 -13.95 5.90
CA THR A 490 -31.69 -14.52 6.27
C THR A 490 -31.11 -13.75 7.46
N VAL A 491 -30.85 -14.46 8.56
CA VAL A 491 -30.24 -13.91 9.76
C VAL A 491 -28.72 -14.03 9.64
N THR A 492 -28.02 -12.91 9.51
CA THR A 492 -26.55 -12.87 9.55
C THR A 492 -26.13 -12.74 11.02
N PRO A 493 -25.46 -13.76 11.58
CA PRO A 493 -24.97 -13.69 12.93
C PRO A 493 -23.84 -12.65 13.04
N PRO A 494 -23.62 -12.08 14.23
CA PRO A 494 -22.43 -11.30 14.49
C PRO A 494 -21.15 -12.10 14.23
N VAL A 495 -20.05 -11.38 14.02
CA VAL A 495 -18.76 -11.97 13.65
C VAL A 495 -17.75 -11.65 14.76
N PRO A 496 -16.93 -12.64 15.19
CA PRO A 496 -15.87 -12.42 16.17
C PRO A 496 -14.83 -11.43 15.67
N LEU A 497 -14.18 -10.74 16.61
CA LEU A 497 -13.07 -9.83 16.30
C LEU A 497 -11.91 -10.54 15.58
N ILE A 498 -11.60 -11.78 15.97
CA ILE A 498 -10.57 -12.62 15.39
C ILE A 498 -11.19 -13.94 14.95
N GLN A 499 -11.03 -14.29 13.67
CA GLN A 499 -11.40 -15.58 13.11
C GLN A 499 -10.20 -16.19 12.39
N ALA A 500 -9.59 -17.19 13.02
CA ALA A 500 -8.42 -17.87 12.47
C ALA A 500 -8.23 -19.26 13.10
N ASP A 501 -7.67 -20.17 12.30
CA ASP A 501 -7.09 -21.40 12.83
C ASP A 501 -5.66 -21.16 13.33
N LEU A 502 -5.30 -21.82 14.43
CA LEU A 502 -4.08 -21.50 15.19
C LEU A 502 -3.21 -22.75 15.39
N ASN A 503 -1.95 -22.66 14.97
CA ASN A 503 -0.92 -23.64 15.25
C ASN A 503 0.32 -22.95 15.84
N ALA A 504 0.79 -23.40 16.99
CA ALA A 504 1.95 -22.82 17.69
C ALA A 504 1.89 -21.28 17.80
N THR A 505 0.69 -20.69 17.88
CA THR A 505 0.47 -19.25 17.79
C THR A 505 0.12 -18.68 19.16
N THR A 506 0.69 -17.52 19.48
CA THR A 506 0.46 -16.82 20.75
C THR A 506 -0.30 -15.52 20.52
N ILE A 507 -1.41 -15.35 21.24
CA ILE A 507 -2.22 -14.13 21.26
C ILE A 507 -2.25 -13.57 22.70
N VAL A 508 -1.89 -12.30 22.88
CA VAL A 508 -1.81 -11.66 24.20
C VAL A 508 -2.60 -10.36 24.23
N PHE A 509 -3.46 -10.20 25.23
CA PHE A 509 -4.14 -8.96 25.59
C PHE A 509 -3.66 -8.49 26.95
N SER A 510 -2.76 -7.51 26.96
CA SER A 510 -2.15 -6.95 28.18
C SER A 510 -2.62 -5.53 28.42
N ARG A 511 -3.27 -5.29 29.57
CA ARG A 511 -3.80 -3.97 29.97
C ARG A 511 -4.79 -3.40 28.94
N CYS A 512 -5.58 -4.28 28.33
CA CYS A 512 -6.56 -3.90 27.32
C CYS A 512 -7.95 -3.68 27.94
N ASN A 513 -8.72 -2.76 27.38
CA ASN A 513 -10.14 -2.61 27.69
C ASN A 513 -10.98 -2.97 26.47
N ILE A 514 -11.78 -4.02 26.60
CA ILE A 514 -12.65 -4.54 25.57
C ILE A 514 -14.09 -4.32 25.99
N PHE A 515 -14.81 -3.51 25.22
CA PHE A 515 -16.20 -3.19 25.46
C PHE A 515 -17.07 -3.57 24.27
N VAL A 516 -18.12 -4.36 24.53
CA VAL A 516 -19.08 -4.79 23.53
C VAL A 516 -20.47 -4.28 23.88
N GLN A 517 -21.10 -3.55 22.96
CA GLN A 517 -22.48 -3.08 23.13
C GLN A 517 -23.44 -3.95 22.31
N GLN A 518 -24.34 -4.67 22.98
CA GLN A 518 -25.42 -5.41 22.32
C GLN A 518 -26.60 -4.47 21.98
N VAL A 519 -26.86 -4.29 20.68
CA VAL A 519 -27.94 -3.41 20.18
C VAL A 519 -29.14 -4.15 19.58
N SER A 520 -29.10 -5.48 19.42
CA SER A 520 -30.21 -6.28 18.89
C SER A 520 -30.47 -7.57 19.71
N SER A 521 -31.58 -8.25 19.38
CA SER A 521 -31.92 -9.54 19.98
C SER A 521 -30.82 -10.59 19.74
N PRO A 522 -30.57 -11.50 20.71
CA PRO A 522 -29.61 -12.58 20.58
C PRO A 522 -30.00 -13.52 19.41
N THR A 523 -29.03 -13.98 18.64
CA THR A 523 -29.23 -15.05 17.66
C THR A 523 -29.09 -16.42 18.31
N THR A 524 -29.70 -17.42 17.67
CA THR A 524 -29.36 -18.83 17.86
C THR A 524 -28.66 -19.34 16.60
N PRO A 525 -27.41 -19.85 16.69
CA PRO A 525 -26.61 -20.04 17.91
C PRO A 525 -26.01 -18.73 18.47
N ALA A 526 -25.57 -18.80 19.73
CA ALA A 526 -24.78 -17.76 20.38
C ALA A 526 -23.42 -17.60 19.66
N VAL A 527 -22.84 -16.40 19.74
CA VAL A 527 -21.68 -16.00 18.92
C VAL A 527 -20.48 -15.64 19.81
N ALA A 528 -19.28 -15.99 19.34
CA ALA A 528 -18.04 -15.57 19.96
C ALA A 528 -17.78 -14.08 19.72
N LEU A 529 -17.49 -13.33 20.78
CA LEU A 529 -17.23 -11.89 20.66
C LEU A 529 -15.79 -11.59 20.19
N LEU A 530 -14.81 -12.35 20.68
CA LEU A 530 -13.39 -12.02 20.48
C LEU A 530 -12.67 -12.99 19.56
N LEU A 531 -12.72 -14.30 19.83
CA LEU A 531 -11.98 -15.29 19.07
C LEU A 531 -12.89 -16.45 18.66
N SER A 532 -12.85 -16.80 17.37
CA SER A 532 -13.42 -18.04 16.86
C SER A 532 -12.38 -18.84 16.10
N VAL A 533 -12.13 -20.06 16.57
CA VAL A 533 -11.27 -21.05 15.91
C VAL A 533 -12.15 -22.12 15.27
N THR A 534 -12.13 -22.20 13.94
CA THR A 534 -13.12 -22.97 13.17
C THR A 534 -12.77 -24.46 13.13
N ASN A 535 -11.49 -24.80 13.00
CA ASN A 535 -11.03 -26.19 12.94
C ASN A 535 -10.33 -26.63 14.23
N ALA A 536 -9.12 -26.12 14.49
CA ALA A 536 -8.32 -26.55 15.64
C ALA A 536 -7.37 -25.47 16.16
N MET A 537 -7.17 -25.47 17.49
CA MET A 537 -6.16 -24.71 18.20
C MET A 537 -5.11 -25.68 18.76
N ILE A 538 -3.93 -25.73 18.13
CA ILE A 538 -2.88 -26.72 18.40
C ILE A 538 -1.64 -26.02 18.97
N THR A 539 -1.13 -26.45 20.12
CA THR A 539 0.10 -25.90 20.75
C THR A 539 0.11 -24.37 20.88
N SER A 540 -1.06 -23.75 20.91
CA SER A 540 -1.23 -22.30 20.84
C SER A 540 -1.57 -21.75 22.22
N SER A 541 -1.34 -20.45 22.43
CA SER A 541 -1.59 -19.82 23.71
C SER A 541 -2.37 -18.51 23.58
N LEU A 542 -3.32 -18.31 24.49
CA LEU A 542 -4.13 -17.10 24.58
C LEU A 542 -4.06 -16.56 26.01
N HIS A 543 -3.62 -15.31 26.15
CA HIS A 543 -3.38 -14.70 27.45
C HIS A 543 -4.14 -13.38 27.60
N PHE A 544 -4.90 -13.23 28.67
CA PHE A 544 -5.47 -11.97 29.12
C PHE A 544 -4.82 -11.57 30.44
N ILE A 545 -4.15 -10.42 30.47
CA ILE A 545 -3.34 -9.98 31.61
C ILE A 545 -3.72 -8.55 31.96
N ASN A 546 -4.19 -8.30 33.18
CA ASN A 546 -4.60 -6.97 33.65
C ASN A 546 -5.62 -6.28 32.73
N SER A 547 -6.48 -7.05 32.06
CA SER A 547 -7.41 -6.57 31.04
C SER A 547 -8.84 -6.53 31.56
N SER A 548 -9.75 -5.85 30.85
CA SER A 548 -11.19 -5.87 31.15
C SER A 548 -12.00 -6.26 29.91
N ILE A 549 -12.99 -7.12 30.09
CA ILE A 549 -13.96 -7.50 29.05
C ILE A 549 -15.36 -7.27 29.61
N ALA A 550 -16.10 -6.34 29.01
CA ALA A 550 -17.44 -5.98 29.44
C ALA A 550 -18.43 -6.02 28.28
N VAL A 551 -19.59 -6.62 28.53
CA VAL A 551 -20.73 -6.61 27.60
C VAL A 551 -21.87 -5.77 28.18
N ALA A 552 -22.28 -4.73 27.46
CA ALA A 552 -23.46 -3.95 27.78
C ALA A 552 -24.66 -4.47 26.98
N ALA A 553 -25.63 -5.08 27.67
CA ALA A 553 -26.91 -5.48 27.06
C ALA A 553 -28.02 -4.47 27.37
N ASN A 554 -28.90 -4.26 26.38
CA ASN A 554 -30.19 -3.61 26.62
C ASN A 554 -31.06 -4.56 27.47
N THR A 555 -31.66 -4.05 28.55
CA THR A 555 -32.20 -4.79 29.71
C THR A 555 -33.35 -5.75 29.45
N THR A 556 -33.74 -5.96 28.19
CA THR A 556 -34.91 -6.75 27.79
C THR A 556 -34.58 -8.15 27.26
N TRP A 557 -33.30 -8.50 27.08
CA TRP A 557 -32.89 -9.77 26.47
C TRP A 557 -31.83 -10.52 27.28
N PRO A 558 -31.88 -11.87 27.32
CA PRO A 558 -30.85 -12.66 27.99
C PRO A 558 -29.51 -12.54 27.24
N LEU A 559 -28.44 -12.27 27.98
CA LEU A 559 -27.07 -12.30 27.47
C LEU A 559 -26.71 -13.73 27.04
N ARG A 560 -26.40 -13.90 25.75
CA ARG A 560 -25.95 -15.18 25.17
C ARG A 560 -24.67 -14.99 24.38
N THR A 561 -23.62 -14.54 25.06
CA THR A 561 -22.32 -14.27 24.45
C THR A 561 -21.21 -14.92 25.25
N PHE A 562 -20.19 -15.39 24.54
CA PHE A 562 -18.93 -15.88 25.08
C PHE A 562 -17.79 -15.17 24.34
N PRO A 563 -16.65 -14.87 24.99
CA PRO A 563 -15.54 -14.23 24.31
C PRO A 563 -14.85 -15.18 23.33
N ILE A 564 -14.79 -16.48 23.62
CA ILE A 564 -13.98 -17.44 22.86
C ILE A 564 -14.83 -18.65 22.44
N SER A 565 -14.73 -19.04 21.17
CA SER A 565 -15.22 -20.31 20.64
C SER A 565 -14.10 -21.08 19.95
N VAL A 566 -13.96 -22.36 20.27
CA VAL A 566 -12.95 -23.23 19.70
C VAL A 566 -13.61 -24.55 19.31
N ASN A 567 -13.45 -24.96 18.05
CA ASN A 567 -13.99 -26.24 17.61
C ASN A 567 -13.27 -27.43 18.26
N ALA A 568 -11.94 -27.49 18.15
CA ALA A 568 -11.09 -28.49 18.78
C ALA A 568 -9.82 -27.87 19.36
N MET A 569 -9.33 -28.40 20.49
CA MET A 569 -8.16 -27.88 21.19
C MET A 569 -7.21 -29.02 21.58
N SER A 570 -5.90 -28.87 21.33
CA SER A 570 -4.87 -29.84 21.72
C SER A 570 -3.60 -29.14 22.17
N SER A 571 -3.09 -29.51 23.36
CA SER A 571 -1.86 -28.96 23.94
C SER A 571 -1.79 -27.43 23.96
N SER A 572 -2.94 -26.76 24.06
CA SER A 572 -3.07 -25.30 24.02
C SER A 572 -3.48 -24.76 25.39
N ASN A 573 -3.19 -23.49 25.65
CA ASN A 573 -3.42 -22.85 26.94
C ASN A 573 -4.21 -21.55 26.80
N ILE A 574 -5.22 -21.35 27.65
CA ILE A 574 -5.95 -20.09 27.78
C ILE A 574 -5.81 -19.61 29.22
N THR A 575 -5.23 -18.44 29.44
CA THR A 575 -5.00 -17.90 30.79
C THR A 575 -5.64 -16.53 30.98
N PHE A 576 -6.29 -16.33 32.12
CA PHE A 576 -6.80 -15.04 32.58
C PHE A 576 -6.09 -14.65 33.88
N ILE A 577 -5.35 -13.55 33.87
CA ILE A 577 -4.57 -13.07 35.03
C ILE A 577 -5.05 -11.66 35.35
N ASN A 578 -5.59 -11.45 36.56
CA ASN A 578 -6.09 -10.15 37.02
C ASN A 578 -7.00 -9.46 35.98
N THR A 579 -7.89 -10.24 35.37
CA THR A 579 -8.79 -9.79 34.29
C THR A 579 -10.19 -9.63 34.82
N THR A 580 -10.82 -8.47 34.60
CA THR A 580 -12.22 -8.22 34.95
C THR A 580 -13.15 -8.65 33.82
N LEU A 581 -14.18 -9.42 34.17
CA LEU A 581 -15.13 -10.01 33.24
C LEU A 581 -16.54 -9.60 33.68
N THR A 582 -17.34 -9.03 32.79
CA THR A 582 -18.67 -8.51 33.15
C THR A 582 -19.70 -8.92 32.11
N ASN A 583 -20.84 -9.44 32.57
CA ASN A 583 -22.00 -9.79 31.74
C ASN A 583 -21.73 -10.83 30.64
N LEU A 584 -21.03 -11.93 30.98
CA LEU A 584 -20.73 -13.04 30.08
C LEU A 584 -21.49 -14.30 30.48
N LEU A 585 -21.92 -15.12 29.49
CA LEU A 585 -22.56 -16.41 29.75
C LEU A 585 -21.54 -17.49 30.11
N ALA A 586 -20.42 -17.52 29.38
CA ALA A 586 -19.31 -18.46 29.56
C ALA A 586 -18.03 -17.82 29.02
N LEU A 587 -16.86 -18.34 29.43
CA LEU A 587 -15.56 -17.85 28.95
C LEU A 587 -15.13 -18.52 27.63
N VAL A 588 -15.35 -19.82 27.51
CA VAL A 588 -14.94 -20.61 26.35
C VAL A 588 -16.07 -21.55 25.97
N GLN A 589 -16.41 -21.59 24.68
CA GLN A 589 -17.26 -22.63 24.10
C GLN A 589 -16.39 -23.63 23.32
N LEU A 590 -16.46 -24.91 23.69
CA LEU A 590 -15.87 -26.01 22.93
C LEU A 590 -16.98 -26.73 22.14
N LEU A 591 -16.89 -26.74 20.81
CA LEU A 591 -17.94 -27.31 19.96
C LEU A 591 -17.81 -28.82 19.75
N ASN A 592 -16.58 -29.33 19.62
CA ASN A 592 -16.33 -30.76 19.42
C ASN A 592 -15.57 -31.37 20.60
N THR A 593 -16.32 -31.91 21.56
CA THR A 593 -15.79 -32.63 22.74
C THR A 593 -15.43 -34.09 22.43
N SER A 594 -15.76 -34.60 21.23
CA SER A 594 -15.51 -35.98 20.82
C SER A 594 -14.12 -36.22 20.22
N SER A 595 -13.41 -35.15 19.84
CA SER A 595 -11.98 -35.22 19.58
C SER A 595 -11.30 -35.51 20.92
N PRO A 596 -10.46 -36.56 21.05
CA PRO A 596 -9.75 -36.77 22.30
C PRO A 596 -9.02 -35.46 22.63
N LEU A 597 -9.25 -34.94 23.82
CA LEU A 597 -8.38 -33.95 24.46
C LEU A 597 -7.03 -34.64 24.63
N ASN A 598 -6.32 -34.84 23.53
CA ASN A 598 -5.01 -35.43 23.50
C ASN A 598 -4.10 -34.34 24.05
N HIS A 599 -3.94 -34.43 25.37
CA HIS A 599 -3.04 -33.69 26.25
C HIS A 599 -3.60 -32.34 26.73
N ASN A 600 -3.91 -32.31 28.04
CA ASN A 600 -4.21 -31.20 28.94
C ASN A 600 -4.40 -29.81 28.29
N PRO A 601 -5.56 -29.49 27.69
CA PRO A 601 -5.94 -28.09 27.56
C PRO A 601 -6.04 -27.50 28.97
N ILE A 602 -5.33 -26.41 29.22
CA ILE A 602 -5.38 -25.71 30.51
C ILE A 602 -6.16 -24.43 30.28
N ILE A 603 -7.28 -24.27 31.00
CA ILE A 603 -7.93 -22.98 31.19
C ILE A 603 -7.57 -22.56 32.62
N ASP A 604 -6.66 -21.61 32.75
CA ASP A 604 -6.24 -21.09 34.05
C ASP A 604 -6.88 -19.72 34.30
N VAL A 605 -7.59 -19.59 35.42
CA VAL A 605 -8.24 -18.35 35.83
C VAL A 605 -7.61 -17.92 37.16
N GLY A 606 -6.62 -17.04 37.07
CA GLY A 606 -5.95 -16.42 38.22
C GLY A 606 -6.87 -15.40 38.88
N CYS A 607 -7.70 -15.87 39.82
CA CYS A 607 -8.62 -15.02 40.58
C CYS A 607 -7.90 -14.23 41.67
N SER A 608 -7.69 -12.93 41.46
CA SER A 608 -7.36 -11.99 42.53
C SER A 608 -8.61 -11.17 42.90
N ASN A 609 -9.31 -11.61 43.96
CA ASN A 609 -10.25 -10.82 44.76
C ASN A 609 -11.55 -10.31 44.11
N SER A 610 -12.45 -11.19 43.67
CA SER A 610 -13.93 -11.05 43.78
C SER A 610 -14.62 -12.00 42.81
N TRP A 611 -15.44 -12.94 43.32
CA TRP A 611 -16.28 -13.79 42.47
C TRP A 611 -17.58 -13.08 42.09
N CYS A 612 -18.12 -13.49 40.94
CA CYS A 612 -19.43 -13.14 40.39
C CYS A 612 -20.53 -13.04 41.47
N ALA A 613 -21.26 -11.93 41.51
CA ALA A 613 -22.59 -11.95 42.11
C ALA A 613 -23.48 -12.84 41.23
N LEU A 614 -24.10 -13.85 41.84
CA LEU A 614 -25.01 -14.77 41.17
C LEU A 614 -26.16 -13.99 40.51
N VAL A 615 -26.24 -14.01 39.18
CA VAL A 615 -27.52 -13.86 38.49
C VAL A 615 -28.11 -15.27 38.48
N ASP A 616 -29.22 -15.46 39.20
CA ASP A 616 -30.05 -16.68 39.27
C ASP A 616 -29.64 -17.86 40.20
N ASN A 617 -28.84 -17.64 41.25
CA ASN A 617 -28.63 -18.66 42.31
C ASN A 617 -28.12 -20.04 41.85
N ARG A 618 -27.57 -20.17 40.63
CA ARG A 618 -26.94 -21.41 40.17
C ARG A 618 -25.42 -21.30 40.31
N PRO A 619 -24.76 -22.24 41.03
CA PRO A 619 -23.31 -22.22 41.15
C PRO A 619 -22.68 -22.30 39.75
N CYS A 620 -21.61 -21.54 39.54
CA CYS A 620 -20.70 -21.74 38.41
C CYS A 620 -20.09 -23.14 38.56
N ALA A 621 -20.71 -24.14 37.94
CA ALA A 621 -20.12 -25.46 37.83
C ALA A 621 -19.05 -25.43 36.74
N PRO A 622 -17.89 -26.09 36.92
CA PRO A 622 -17.06 -26.48 35.79
C PRO A 622 -17.90 -27.46 34.97
N VAL A 623 -18.48 -26.99 33.87
CA VAL A 623 -19.09 -27.89 32.89
C VAL A 623 -17.95 -28.37 32.00
N ALA A 624 -17.49 -29.58 32.29
CA ALA A 624 -16.58 -30.34 31.43
C ALA A 624 -17.27 -30.74 30.12
#